data_AF-A0A5C6LM07-F1
#
_entry.id   AF-A0A5C6LM07-F1
#
_cell.length_a   1.000
_cell.length_b   1.000
_cell.length_c   1.000
_cell.angle_alpha   90.00
_cell.angle_beta   90.00
_cell.angle_gamma   90.00
#
_symmetry.space_group_name_H-M   'P 1'
#
loop_
_entity.id
_entity.type
_entity.pdbx_description
1 polymer ?
#
loop_
_entity_poly.entity_id
_entity_poly.type
_entity_poly.pdbx_seq_one_letter_code
_entity_poly.pdbx_strand_id
1 'polypeptide(L)'
;MKHIPLQISRDKERDNTLDFARLRAEALTLVQELSGHVWTDYNLHDPGVTILEQLCFALTDLAYKTDFPINEILADKEGRISARHNVFFSKSDILNSGPISVADFRKLLLDQIDRVENVWIESITSDYTPGASKGVFRVLIQPDDALTRELETNISAAEKMVEVVRNCLMRNRSLGENFEEITILKAQHISIRATIMVDAHYPVKETLAYVCNAIEQVVHPPVRFISEGELLEAGYATEDIYQGPELSKGFVPAEDLRERKLQVDPSEMVKAISQLPGVIQVKFLHVSSDGVNFSSKPIIIQPGYYPYVDITDARNDIGIFSDQFEQHSRDAIFWNVFRKIRETRKRHYTAQEKGLPDHSLEGAYRNSTQYYSLQHFFPAIYGTGEEQLSSHEPPQRIAQAKQLKAYLLFFEQILADYLAQLGNLAAIFSPDIDSVPATTYFSQPLYDVPHVKHLLRAFTESGRNWEDFKKDKNNEYVNALREMSEGDALYQQRKIRIFDHLLARFNIVVPRYPVSLYDLLYHPPDERIVSTVSYAGRPASCNNCRYC
;
A
#
# COMPACT_ATOMS: atom_id res chain seq x y z
N MET A 1 -5.82 27.44 -20.30
CA MET A 1 -6.56 26.15 -20.25
C MET A 1 -5.93 25.32 -19.17
N LYS A 2 -6.70 24.83 -18.17
CA LYS A 2 -6.18 23.84 -17.22
C LYS A 2 -5.78 22.62 -18.05
N HIS A 3 -4.49 22.24 -18.02
CA HIS A 3 -4.06 20.96 -18.56
C HIS A 3 -4.77 19.88 -17.73
N ILE A 4 -5.86 19.35 -18.27
CA ILE A 4 -6.46 18.13 -17.75
C ILE A 4 -5.38 17.06 -17.99
N PRO A 5 -4.88 16.40 -16.93
CA PRO A 5 -3.91 15.32 -17.13
C PRO A 5 -4.54 14.29 -18.06
N LEU A 6 -3.75 13.79 -19.00
CA LEU A 6 -4.15 12.70 -19.89
C LEU A 6 -4.60 11.53 -18.99
N GLN A 7 -5.90 11.30 -18.90
CA GLN A 7 -6.47 10.18 -18.17
C GLN A 7 -6.69 9.04 -19.16
N ILE A 8 -6.18 7.86 -18.81
CA ILE A 8 -6.53 6.64 -19.54
C ILE A 8 -8.02 6.37 -19.26
N SER A 9 -8.84 6.31 -20.31
CA SER A 9 -10.27 5.96 -20.18
C SER A 9 -10.40 4.65 -19.41
N ARG A 10 -11.20 4.66 -18.33
CA ARG A 10 -11.51 3.44 -17.58
C ARG A 10 -12.51 2.56 -18.33
N ASP A 11 -13.32 3.16 -19.18
CA ASP A 11 -14.21 2.45 -20.08
C ASP A 11 -13.40 2.08 -21.33
N LYS A 12 -12.99 0.82 -21.39
CA LYS A 12 -12.43 0.20 -22.59
C LYS A 12 -13.58 0.13 -23.58
N GLU A 13 -13.55 0.95 -24.64
CA GLU A 13 -14.44 0.71 -25.78
C GLU A 13 -14.29 -0.75 -26.21
N ARG A 14 -15.38 -1.41 -26.62
CA ARG A 14 -15.36 -2.81 -27.06
C ARG A 14 -14.18 -3.02 -28.00
N ASP A 15 -13.31 -3.96 -27.64
CA ASP A 15 -12.10 -4.24 -28.40
C ASP A 15 -12.48 -4.80 -29.77
N ASN A 16 -12.46 -3.94 -30.77
CA ASN A 16 -12.80 -4.30 -32.15
C ASN A 16 -11.80 -5.30 -32.74
N THR A 17 -10.66 -5.55 -32.08
CA THR A 17 -9.66 -6.53 -32.51
C THR A 17 -10.10 -7.98 -32.27
N LEU A 18 -11.17 -8.22 -31.51
CA LEU A 18 -11.79 -9.55 -31.40
C LEU A 18 -12.73 -9.87 -32.58
N ASP A 19 -13.08 -8.88 -33.41
CA ASP A 19 -13.92 -9.07 -34.59
C ASP A 19 -13.07 -9.41 -35.82
N PHE A 20 -13.02 -10.71 -36.14
CA PHE A 20 -12.31 -11.24 -37.30
C PHE A 20 -12.75 -10.58 -38.61
N ALA A 21 -14.05 -10.38 -38.83
CA ALA A 21 -14.56 -9.86 -40.10
C ALA A 21 -14.10 -8.42 -40.32
N ARG A 22 -14.08 -7.64 -39.23
CA ARG A 22 -13.58 -6.26 -39.25
C ARG A 22 -12.07 -6.21 -39.46
N LEU A 23 -11.29 -7.01 -38.72
CA LEU A 23 -9.83 -7.10 -38.90
C LEU A 23 -9.47 -7.48 -40.34
N ARG A 24 -10.16 -8.46 -40.91
CA ARG A 24 -9.98 -8.88 -42.31
C ARG A 24 -10.28 -7.76 -43.29
N ALA A 25 -11.37 -7.01 -43.09
CA ALA A 25 -11.74 -5.90 -43.96
C ALA A 25 -10.70 -4.77 -43.92
N GLU A 26 -10.19 -4.45 -42.73
CA GLU A 26 -9.13 -3.45 -42.54
C GLU A 26 -7.82 -3.91 -43.18
N ALA A 27 -7.42 -5.16 -42.96
CA ALA A 27 -6.22 -5.74 -43.56
C ALA A 27 -6.29 -5.75 -45.10
N LEU A 28 -7.45 -6.11 -45.68
CA LEU A 28 -7.66 -6.03 -47.13
C LEU A 28 -7.54 -4.60 -47.66
N THR A 29 -8.11 -3.63 -46.95
CA THR A 29 -8.02 -2.20 -47.32
C THR A 29 -6.56 -1.75 -47.35
N LEU A 30 -5.78 -2.08 -46.31
CA LEU A 30 -4.35 -1.76 -46.23
C LEU A 30 -3.55 -2.41 -47.38
N VAL A 31 -3.81 -3.68 -47.68
CA VAL A 31 -3.13 -4.38 -48.77
C VAL A 31 -3.48 -3.79 -50.12
N GLN A 32 -4.74 -3.39 -50.35
CA GLN A 32 -5.17 -2.71 -51.57
C GLN A 32 -4.47 -1.37 -51.76
N GLU A 33 -4.36 -0.57 -50.69
CA GLU A 33 -3.66 0.71 -50.73
C GLU A 33 -2.16 0.55 -51.03
N LEU A 34 -1.51 -0.43 -50.40
CA LEU A 34 -0.07 -0.64 -50.52
C LEU A 34 0.34 -1.34 -51.83
N SER A 35 -0.49 -2.27 -52.32
CA SER A 35 -0.11 -3.22 -53.38
C SER A 35 -1.10 -3.36 -54.53
N GLY A 36 -2.20 -2.59 -54.55
CA GLY A 36 -3.27 -2.70 -55.56
C GLY A 36 -2.86 -2.44 -57.01
N HIS A 37 -1.65 -1.91 -57.22
CA HIS A 37 -1.06 -1.74 -58.56
C HIS A 37 -0.33 -3.00 -59.07
N VAL A 38 -0.02 -3.97 -58.18
CA VAL A 38 0.63 -5.25 -58.50
C VAL A 38 -0.32 -6.42 -58.23
N TRP A 39 -0.86 -6.51 -57.02
CA TRP A 39 -1.80 -7.55 -56.62
C TRP A 39 -3.22 -6.99 -56.81
N THR A 40 -3.97 -7.53 -57.77
CA THR A 40 -5.29 -7.00 -58.15
C THR A 40 -6.44 -7.96 -57.87
N ASP A 41 -6.13 -9.23 -57.62
CA ASP A 41 -7.12 -10.28 -57.33
C ASP A 41 -7.21 -10.52 -55.81
N TYR A 42 -8.33 -10.16 -55.21
CA TYR A 42 -8.59 -10.32 -53.77
C TYR A 42 -9.71 -11.32 -53.48
N ASN A 43 -9.89 -12.29 -54.37
CA ASN A 43 -10.91 -13.33 -54.22
C ASN A 43 -10.43 -14.48 -53.32
N LEU A 44 -11.40 -15.28 -52.85
CA LEU A 44 -11.18 -16.41 -51.93
C LEU A 44 -10.25 -17.51 -52.46
N HIS A 45 -10.02 -17.56 -53.78
CA HIS A 45 -9.16 -18.58 -54.39
C HIS A 45 -7.68 -18.16 -54.39
N ASP A 46 -7.38 -16.90 -54.08
CA ASP A 46 -6.02 -16.40 -54.01
C ASP A 46 -5.31 -16.90 -52.72
N PRO A 47 -4.14 -17.56 -52.83
CA PRO A 47 -3.37 -18.02 -51.68
C PRO A 47 -2.90 -16.89 -50.75
N GLY A 48 -2.64 -15.70 -51.28
CA GLY A 48 -2.30 -14.52 -50.49
C GLY A 48 -3.44 -14.06 -49.61
N VAL A 49 -4.69 -14.09 -50.12
CA VAL A 49 -5.89 -13.80 -49.31
C VAL A 49 -6.04 -14.85 -48.21
N THR A 50 -5.80 -16.13 -48.52
CA THR A 50 -5.82 -17.20 -47.52
C THR A 50 -4.80 -16.94 -46.40
N ILE A 51 -3.56 -16.57 -46.74
CA ILE A 51 -2.53 -16.23 -45.75
C ILE A 51 -2.95 -15.03 -44.90
N LEU A 52 -3.50 -13.99 -45.52
CA LEU A 52 -3.99 -12.80 -44.82
C LEU A 52 -5.08 -13.15 -43.81
N GLU A 53 -6.04 -14.01 -44.20
CA GLU A 53 -7.10 -14.48 -43.32
C GLU A 53 -6.55 -15.26 -42.13
N GLN A 54 -5.59 -16.16 -42.33
CA GLN A 54 -4.98 -16.89 -41.21
C GLN A 54 -4.21 -15.98 -40.26
N LEU A 55 -3.56 -14.93 -40.78
CA LEU A 55 -2.91 -13.91 -39.95
C LEU A 55 -3.94 -13.10 -39.15
N CYS A 56 -5.03 -12.66 -39.78
CA CYS A 56 -6.12 -11.98 -39.08
C CYS A 56 -6.70 -12.87 -37.96
N PHE A 57 -6.88 -14.16 -38.21
CA PHE A 57 -7.35 -15.10 -37.19
C PHE A 57 -6.33 -15.25 -36.05
N ALA A 58 -5.04 -15.41 -36.35
CA ALA A 58 -4.00 -15.51 -35.33
C ALA A 58 -3.93 -14.25 -34.43
N LEU A 59 -4.16 -13.05 -34.99
CA LEU A 59 -4.23 -11.81 -34.21
C LEU A 59 -5.40 -11.80 -33.21
N THR A 60 -6.52 -12.48 -33.50
CA THR A 60 -7.63 -12.58 -32.54
C THR A 60 -7.26 -13.36 -31.28
N ASP A 61 -6.37 -14.37 -31.36
CA ASP A 61 -5.85 -15.09 -30.18
C ASP A 61 -4.97 -14.19 -29.31
N LEU A 62 -4.12 -13.37 -29.94
CA LEU A 62 -3.31 -12.37 -29.24
C LEU A 62 -4.20 -11.35 -28.52
N ALA A 63 -5.19 -10.80 -29.22
CA ALA A 63 -6.15 -9.87 -28.64
C ALA A 63 -6.90 -10.49 -27.45
N TYR A 64 -7.35 -11.74 -27.59
CA TYR A 64 -8.02 -12.48 -26.53
C TYR A 64 -7.14 -12.64 -25.28
N LYS A 65 -5.85 -12.98 -25.44
CA LYS A 65 -4.91 -13.13 -24.31
C LYS A 65 -4.55 -11.80 -23.67
N THR A 66 -4.44 -10.74 -24.47
CA THR A 66 -4.19 -9.38 -23.96
C THR A 66 -5.36 -8.83 -23.17
N ASP A 67 -6.58 -9.32 -23.42
CA ASP A 67 -7.79 -8.93 -22.69
C ASP A 67 -7.97 -9.68 -21.36
N PHE A 68 -7.05 -10.56 -20.97
CA PHE A 68 -7.10 -11.21 -19.68
C PHE A 68 -7.03 -10.17 -18.53
N PRO A 69 -7.76 -10.40 -17.42
CA PRO A 69 -7.64 -9.57 -16.23
C PRO A 69 -6.17 -9.47 -15.76
N ILE A 70 -5.76 -8.28 -15.31
CA ILE A 70 -4.35 -8.04 -14.96
C ILE A 70 -3.84 -8.96 -13.85
N ASN A 71 -4.70 -9.33 -12.90
CA ASN A 71 -4.35 -10.29 -11.84
C ASN A 71 -4.09 -11.69 -12.40
N GLU A 72 -4.76 -12.10 -13.48
CA GLU A 72 -4.50 -13.38 -14.15
C GLU A 72 -3.22 -13.36 -14.98
N ILE A 73 -2.85 -12.20 -15.54
CA ILE A 73 -1.58 -12.00 -16.26
C ILE A 73 -0.39 -12.00 -15.30
N LEU A 74 -0.54 -11.39 -14.10
CA LEU A 74 0.54 -11.25 -13.12
C LEU A 74 0.68 -12.47 -12.17
N ALA A 75 -0.30 -13.36 -12.13
CA ALA A 75 -0.27 -14.53 -11.26
C ALA A 75 0.77 -15.57 -11.73
N ASP A 76 1.48 -16.17 -10.78
CA ASP A 76 2.34 -17.33 -11.03
C ASP A 76 1.50 -18.61 -11.19
N LYS A 77 2.17 -19.75 -11.44
CA LYS A 77 1.51 -21.05 -11.63
C LYS A 77 0.74 -21.55 -10.41
N GLU A 78 1.07 -21.03 -9.22
CA GLU A 78 0.37 -21.33 -7.98
C GLU A 78 -0.76 -20.33 -7.70
N GLY A 79 -0.99 -19.37 -8.60
CA GLY A 79 -2.03 -18.35 -8.49
C GLY A 79 -1.65 -17.17 -7.60
N ARG A 80 -0.36 -17.05 -7.23
CA ARG A 80 0.14 -16.00 -6.32
C ARG A 80 0.71 -14.84 -7.11
N ILE A 81 0.52 -13.63 -6.60
CA ILE A 81 1.06 -12.39 -7.17
C ILE A 81 2.02 -11.78 -6.15
N SER A 82 3.28 -11.61 -6.55
CA SER A 82 4.26 -10.94 -5.69
C SER A 82 4.02 -9.43 -5.67
N ALA A 83 3.72 -8.90 -4.48
CA ALA A 83 3.60 -7.47 -4.27
C ALA A 83 4.94 -6.76 -4.51
N ARG A 84 6.04 -7.36 -4.04
CA ARG A 84 7.39 -6.77 -4.17
C ARG A 84 7.84 -6.70 -5.62
N HIS A 85 7.66 -7.77 -6.40
CA HIS A 85 8.05 -7.80 -7.81
C HIS A 85 7.22 -6.83 -8.66
N ASN A 86 6.04 -6.44 -8.22
CA ASN A 86 5.17 -5.52 -8.97
C ASN A 86 5.12 -4.10 -8.38
N VAL A 87 5.90 -3.81 -7.34
CA VAL A 87 5.91 -2.50 -6.67
C VAL A 87 4.51 -2.12 -6.19
N PHE A 88 3.83 -3.10 -5.57
CA PHE A 88 2.55 -2.92 -4.89
C PHE A 88 2.82 -2.72 -3.40
N PHE A 89 2.25 -1.64 -2.86
CA PHE A 89 2.38 -1.26 -1.46
C PHE A 89 1.00 -1.28 -0.82
N SER A 90 0.93 -1.66 0.46
CA SER A 90 -0.30 -1.49 1.22
C SER A 90 -0.55 0.00 1.47
N LYS A 91 -1.77 0.33 1.91
CA LYS A 91 -2.10 1.71 2.30
C LYS A 91 -1.19 2.19 3.43
N SER A 92 -0.90 1.34 4.42
CA SER A 92 -0.03 1.69 5.55
C SER A 92 1.41 1.93 5.10
N ASP A 93 1.94 1.13 4.19
CA ASP A 93 3.33 1.27 3.72
C ASP A 93 3.55 2.58 2.97
N ILE A 94 2.54 3.05 2.22
CA ILE A 94 2.70 4.18 1.30
C ILE A 94 2.20 5.52 1.84
N LEU A 95 1.19 5.51 2.72
CA LEU A 95 0.57 6.73 3.23
C LEU A 95 1.10 7.16 4.60
N ASN A 96 1.48 6.20 5.46
CA ASN A 96 2.02 6.56 6.78
C ASN A 96 3.38 7.24 6.63
N SER A 97 3.65 8.19 7.54
CA SER A 97 4.91 8.91 7.62
C SER A 97 5.56 8.72 8.98
N GLY A 98 6.80 9.21 9.16
CA GLY A 98 7.36 9.36 10.51
C GLY A 98 6.55 10.37 11.34
N PRO A 99 6.70 10.36 12.69
CA PRO A 99 6.10 11.37 13.54
C PRO A 99 6.83 12.71 13.37
N ILE A 100 6.08 13.76 12.99
CA ILE A 100 6.64 15.10 12.76
C ILE A 100 5.94 16.13 13.64
N SER A 101 4.64 15.99 13.86
CA SER A 101 3.87 16.90 14.71
C SER A 101 3.82 16.44 16.17
N VAL A 102 3.51 17.37 17.08
CA VAL A 102 3.20 17.05 18.48
C VAL A 102 2.08 16.00 18.58
N ALA A 103 1.06 16.10 17.73
CA ALA A 103 -0.03 15.12 17.70
C ALA A 103 0.49 13.73 17.32
N ASP A 104 1.40 13.63 16.35
CA ASP A 104 1.99 12.36 15.93
C ASP A 104 2.81 11.72 17.04
N PHE A 105 3.65 12.48 17.74
CA PHE A 105 4.39 11.96 18.89
C PHE A 105 3.46 11.51 20.02
N ARG A 106 2.34 12.21 20.26
CA ARG A 106 1.31 11.76 21.21
C ARG A 106 0.71 10.42 20.78
N LYS A 107 0.29 10.28 19.52
CA LYS A 107 -0.26 9.03 18.97
C LYS A 107 0.74 7.88 19.11
N LEU A 108 2.00 8.12 18.74
CA LEU A 108 3.10 7.15 18.82
C LEU A 108 3.30 6.63 20.24
N LEU A 109 3.36 7.52 21.23
CA LEU A 109 3.58 7.15 22.63
C LEU A 109 2.40 6.36 23.19
N LEU A 110 1.17 6.76 22.87
CA LEU A 110 -0.05 6.03 23.28
C LEU A 110 -0.12 4.64 22.67
N ASP A 111 0.40 4.47 21.45
CA ASP A 111 0.44 3.18 20.78
C ASP A 111 1.55 2.27 21.34
N GLN A 112 2.79 2.74 21.40
CA GLN A 112 3.96 1.91 21.69
C GLN A 112 4.18 1.65 23.18
N ILE A 113 3.65 2.50 24.06
CA ILE A 113 3.92 2.42 25.50
C ILE A 113 2.66 1.96 26.22
N ASP A 114 2.75 0.80 26.85
CA ASP A 114 1.67 0.29 27.67
C ASP A 114 1.55 1.06 28.99
N ARG A 115 0.34 1.05 29.58
CA ARG A 115 0.02 1.71 30.86
C ARG A 115 0.06 3.24 30.84
N VAL A 116 0.05 3.83 29.64
CA VAL A 116 -0.13 5.27 29.42
C VAL A 116 -1.55 5.52 28.93
N GLU A 117 -2.31 6.35 29.64
CA GLU A 117 -3.69 6.68 29.28
C GLU A 117 -3.77 7.94 28.40
N ASN A 118 -2.89 8.93 28.65
CA ASN A 118 -2.79 10.14 27.84
C ASN A 118 -1.38 10.73 27.91
N VAL A 119 -1.02 11.56 26.92
CA VAL A 119 0.26 12.27 26.85
C VAL A 119 0.03 13.68 26.34
N TRP A 120 0.74 14.66 26.87
CA TRP A 120 0.84 16.01 26.34
C TRP A 120 2.30 16.37 26.10
N ILE A 121 2.55 17.12 25.03
CA ILE A 121 3.89 17.60 24.67
C ILE A 121 3.77 19.11 24.49
N GLU A 122 4.48 19.85 25.33
CA GLU A 122 4.44 21.30 25.39
C GLU A 122 5.81 21.86 24.98
N SER A 123 5.83 22.91 24.15
CA SER A 123 7.10 23.58 23.80
C SER A 123 7.65 24.36 24.98
N ILE A 124 8.93 24.21 25.28
CA ILE A 124 9.60 25.00 26.31
C ILE A 124 9.99 26.36 25.70
N THR A 125 9.50 27.45 26.30
CA THR A 125 9.92 28.81 25.95
C THR A 125 10.87 29.35 27.00
N SER A 126 12.06 29.80 26.58
CA SER A 126 12.98 30.52 27.46
C SER A 126 12.44 31.93 27.75
N ASP A 127 12.25 32.26 29.03
CA ASP A 127 11.86 33.60 29.48
C ASP A 127 12.96 34.64 29.27
N TYR A 128 14.22 34.20 29.22
CA TYR A 128 15.39 35.07 29.16
C TYR A 128 15.81 35.42 27.73
N THR A 129 15.61 34.49 26.78
CA THR A 129 16.10 34.65 25.41
C THR A 129 15.06 34.14 24.40
N PRO A 130 14.24 35.04 23.81
CA PRO A 130 13.27 34.67 22.80
C PRO A 130 13.92 33.90 21.64
N GLY A 131 13.50 32.66 21.41
CA GLY A 131 13.97 31.82 20.32
C GLY A 131 15.17 30.91 20.63
N ALA A 132 15.77 30.97 21.82
CA ALA A 132 16.89 30.08 22.18
C ALA A 132 16.46 28.62 22.46
N SER A 133 15.18 28.37 22.70
CA SER A 133 14.62 27.05 23.01
C SER A 133 13.72 26.47 21.91
N LYS A 134 13.86 26.96 20.66
CA LYS A 134 13.10 26.40 19.53
C LYS A 134 13.44 24.93 19.34
N GLY A 135 12.42 24.09 19.28
CA GLY A 135 12.57 22.63 19.13
C GLY A 135 12.80 21.87 20.44
N VAL A 136 12.71 22.51 21.60
CA VAL A 136 12.81 21.83 22.90
C VAL A 136 11.41 21.64 23.49
N PHE A 137 11.11 20.41 23.89
CA PHE A 137 9.80 20.01 24.38
C PHE A 137 9.86 19.40 25.78
N ARG A 138 8.79 19.65 26.55
CA ARG A 138 8.45 18.95 27.79
C ARG A 138 7.33 17.95 27.49
N VAL A 139 7.44 16.76 28.06
CA VAL A 139 6.47 15.67 27.91
C VAL A 139 5.81 15.40 29.26
N LEU A 140 4.48 15.41 29.28
CA LEU A 140 3.65 15.14 30.45
C LEU A 140 2.87 13.86 30.21
N ILE A 141 3.02 12.88 31.09
CA ILE A 141 2.42 11.55 30.93
C ILE A 141 1.32 11.36 31.97
N GLN A 142 0.14 10.99 31.52
CA GLN A 142 -0.93 10.47 32.37
C GLN A 142 -0.85 8.94 32.44
N PRO A 143 -0.53 8.36 33.60
CA PRO A 143 -0.54 6.92 33.80
C PRO A 143 -1.97 6.34 33.78
N ASP A 144 -2.10 5.05 33.48
CA ASP A 144 -3.35 4.31 33.68
C ASP A 144 -3.67 4.09 35.18
N ASP A 145 -4.85 3.57 35.49
CA ASP A 145 -5.29 3.31 36.88
C ASP A 145 -4.31 2.40 37.63
N ALA A 146 -3.77 1.38 36.97
CA ALA A 146 -2.90 0.39 37.58
C ALA A 146 -1.54 1.00 37.95
N LEU A 147 -0.94 1.77 37.04
CA LEU A 147 0.31 2.50 37.25
C LEU A 147 0.12 3.62 38.24
N THR A 148 -1.01 4.31 38.24
CA THR A 148 -1.34 5.32 39.26
C THR A 148 -1.25 4.73 40.68
N ARG A 149 -1.87 3.57 40.92
CA ARG A 149 -1.81 2.88 42.23
C ARG A 149 -0.41 2.37 42.55
N GLU A 150 0.33 1.89 41.56
CA GLU A 150 1.72 1.45 41.76
C GLU A 150 2.62 2.63 42.15
N LEU A 151 2.46 3.79 41.51
CA LEU A 151 3.26 4.99 41.77
C LEU A 151 3.04 5.58 43.17
N GLU A 152 1.87 5.35 43.79
CA GLU A 152 1.61 5.72 45.19
C GLU A 152 2.48 4.93 46.19
N THR A 153 2.95 3.73 45.81
CA THR A 153 3.70 2.82 46.69
C THR A 153 5.15 2.60 46.26
N ASN A 154 5.46 2.76 44.97
CA ASN A 154 6.76 2.43 44.38
C ASN A 154 7.25 3.54 43.44
N ILE A 155 8.20 4.34 43.93
CA ILE A 155 8.81 5.44 43.18
C ILE A 155 9.65 4.93 41.98
N SER A 156 10.22 3.73 42.06
CA SER A 156 11.06 3.16 40.98
C SER A 156 10.25 2.87 39.70
N ALA A 157 8.93 2.68 39.81
CA ALA A 157 8.06 2.50 38.65
C ALA A 157 8.02 3.76 37.76
N ALA A 158 8.14 4.95 38.37
CA ALA A 158 8.20 6.21 37.63
C ALA A 158 9.48 6.30 36.77
N GLU A 159 10.63 5.98 37.35
CA GLU A 159 11.92 6.04 36.67
C GLU A 159 11.97 5.11 35.46
N LYS A 160 11.46 3.88 35.62
CA LYS A 160 11.36 2.92 34.52
C LYS A 160 10.47 3.43 33.39
N MET A 161 9.32 4.02 33.72
CA MET A 161 8.40 4.55 32.71
C MET A 161 9.01 5.76 31.97
N VAL A 162 9.69 6.66 32.68
CA VAL A 162 10.42 7.78 32.07
C VAL A 162 11.48 7.26 31.09
N GLU A 163 12.21 6.21 31.44
CA GLU A 163 13.23 5.62 30.58
C GLU A 163 12.63 4.97 29.32
N VAL A 164 11.52 4.25 29.44
CA VAL A 164 10.80 3.67 28.29
C VAL A 164 10.34 4.77 27.34
N VAL A 165 9.73 5.84 27.87
CA VAL A 165 9.27 6.98 27.08
C VAL A 165 10.42 7.70 26.41
N ARG A 166 11.50 7.95 27.14
CA ARG A 166 12.73 8.57 26.59
C ARG A 166 13.28 7.76 25.42
N ASN A 167 13.39 6.44 25.57
CA ASN A 167 13.90 5.57 24.50
C ASN A 167 13.01 5.58 23.25
N CYS A 168 11.67 5.56 23.43
CA CYS A 168 10.73 5.68 22.31
C CYS A 168 10.89 7.03 21.59
N LEU A 169 10.96 8.14 22.32
CA LEU A 169 11.15 9.48 21.74
C LEU A 169 12.48 9.62 21.02
N MET A 170 13.58 9.18 21.64
CA MET A 170 14.92 9.31 21.04
C MET A 170 15.07 8.49 19.76
N ARG A 171 14.41 7.33 19.65
CA ARG A 171 14.40 6.51 18.43
C ARG A 171 13.69 7.19 17.26
N ASN A 172 12.70 8.04 17.54
CA ASN A 172 11.84 8.68 16.54
C ASN A 172 12.06 10.20 16.45
N ARG A 173 13.15 10.71 17.04
CA ARG A 173 13.45 12.15 17.15
C ARG A 173 13.85 12.73 15.80
N SER A 174 13.19 13.82 15.40
CA SER A 174 13.53 14.55 14.17
C SER A 174 14.78 15.44 14.34
N LEU A 175 15.30 15.92 13.21
CA LEU A 175 16.44 16.84 13.20
C LEU A 175 16.07 18.17 13.87
N GLY A 176 16.87 18.61 14.84
CA GLY A 176 16.67 19.88 15.53
C GLY A 176 15.63 19.85 16.66
N GLU A 177 15.09 18.69 17.00
CA GLU A 177 14.16 18.52 18.13
C GLU A 177 14.85 17.88 19.33
N ASN A 178 14.43 18.25 20.54
CA ASN A 178 14.90 17.64 21.78
C ASN A 178 13.76 17.53 22.82
N PHE A 179 13.72 16.43 23.55
CA PHE A 179 12.77 16.20 24.64
C PHE A 179 13.56 16.21 25.95
N GLU A 180 13.47 17.31 26.69
CA GLU A 180 14.35 17.53 27.84
C GLU A 180 13.73 17.01 29.13
N GLU A 181 12.50 17.42 29.41
CA GLU A 181 11.80 17.08 30.65
C GLU A 181 10.64 16.12 30.36
N ILE A 182 10.67 14.95 31.00
CA ILE A 182 9.62 13.94 30.92
C ILE A 182 9.06 13.78 32.34
N THR A 183 7.82 14.21 32.56
CA THR A 183 7.18 14.23 33.86
C THR A 183 5.98 13.30 33.87
N ILE A 184 5.95 12.36 34.81
CA ILE A 184 4.76 11.55 35.09
C ILE A 184 3.87 12.35 36.04
N LEU A 185 2.64 12.62 35.60
CA LEU A 185 1.69 13.39 36.39
C LEU A 185 1.16 12.56 37.56
N LYS A 186 0.94 13.23 38.69
CA LYS A 186 0.37 12.62 39.89
C LYS A 186 -1.15 12.77 39.91
N ALA A 187 -1.85 11.77 40.45
CA ALA A 187 -3.30 11.84 40.59
C ALA A 187 -3.69 12.87 41.65
N GLN A 188 -4.48 13.88 41.28
CA GLN A 188 -5.23 14.72 42.21
C GLN A 188 -6.63 14.13 42.33
N HIS A 189 -6.81 13.36 43.40
CA HIS A 189 -8.06 12.64 43.68
C HIS A 189 -9.23 13.62 43.86
N ILE A 190 -10.30 13.40 43.11
CA ILE A 190 -11.54 14.16 43.18
C ILE A 190 -12.64 13.24 43.71
N SER A 191 -13.18 13.60 44.87
CA SER A 191 -14.35 12.95 45.46
C SER A 191 -15.63 13.63 44.99
N ILE A 192 -16.66 12.86 44.71
CA ILE A 192 -17.91 13.32 44.11
C ILE A 192 -19.08 12.92 44.99
N ARG A 193 -19.93 13.89 45.30
CA ARG A 193 -21.22 13.67 45.95
C ARG A 193 -22.33 14.15 45.04
N ALA A 194 -23.20 13.25 44.59
CA ALA A 194 -24.25 13.58 43.65
C ALA A 194 -25.53 12.79 43.91
N THR A 195 -26.66 13.43 43.61
CA THR A 195 -27.97 12.81 43.68
C THR A 195 -28.71 13.02 42.37
N ILE A 196 -29.08 11.93 41.71
CA ILE A 196 -29.63 11.94 40.35
C ILE A 196 -31.00 11.28 40.35
N MET A 197 -31.98 11.90 39.72
CA MET A 197 -33.33 11.39 39.55
C MET A 197 -33.44 10.69 38.20
N VAL A 198 -33.87 9.43 38.21
CA VAL A 198 -33.96 8.55 37.05
C VAL A 198 -35.40 8.11 36.84
N ASP A 199 -35.78 7.91 35.58
CA ASP A 199 -37.08 7.39 35.19
C ASP A 199 -37.25 5.93 35.63
N ALA A 200 -38.41 5.62 36.21
CA ALA A 200 -38.77 4.30 36.72
C ALA A 200 -38.69 3.17 35.67
N HIS A 201 -38.81 3.49 34.38
CA HIS A 201 -38.73 2.52 33.30
C HIS A 201 -37.30 2.04 33.01
N TYR A 202 -36.28 2.75 33.50
CA TYR A 202 -34.89 2.41 33.25
C TYR A 202 -34.28 1.59 34.41
N PRO A 203 -33.45 0.57 34.11
CA PRO A 203 -32.76 -0.20 35.15
C PRO A 203 -31.79 0.67 35.96
N VAL A 204 -32.12 0.95 37.22
CA VAL A 204 -31.37 1.84 38.13
C VAL A 204 -29.87 1.51 38.17
N LYS A 205 -29.50 0.22 38.26
CA LYS A 205 -28.10 -0.22 38.37
C LYS A 205 -27.29 0.00 37.08
N GLU A 206 -27.92 -0.17 35.92
CA GLU A 206 -27.28 0.08 34.63
C GLU A 206 -27.11 1.58 34.41
N THR A 207 -28.14 2.37 34.71
CA THR A 207 -28.07 3.83 34.65
C THR A 207 -26.99 4.38 35.58
N LEU A 208 -26.81 3.82 36.78
CA LEU A 208 -25.71 4.18 37.68
C LEU A 208 -24.34 3.93 37.04
N ALA A 209 -24.17 2.79 36.36
CA ALA A 209 -22.92 2.49 35.65
C ALA A 209 -22.64 3.49 34.52
N TYR A 210 -23.66 3.88 33.74
CA TYR A 210 -23.54 4.90 32.71
C TYR A 210 -23.20 6.28 33.29
N VAL A 211 -23.83 6.67 34.40
CA VAL A 211 -23.55 7.91 35.14
C VAL A 211 -22.10 7.94 35.61
N CYS A 212 -21.64 6.91 36.31
CA CYS A 212 -20.26 6.84 36.81
C CYS A 212 -19.24 6.91 35.67
N ASN A 213 -19.51 6.24 34.56
CA ASN A 213 -18.66 6.31 33.37
C ASN A 213 -18.68 7.70 32.71
N ALA A 214 -19.82 8.40 32.68
CA ALA A 214 -19.92 9.76 32.14
C ALA A 214 -19.13 10.75 33.01
N ILE A 215 -19.19 10.59 34.34
CA ILE A 215 -18.39 11.35 35.29
C ILE A 215 -16.90 11.11 35.04
N GLU A 216 -16.47 9.84 34.95
CA GLU A 216 -15.08 9.47 34.68
C GLU A 216 -14.56 10.13 33.40
N GLN A 217 -15.37 10.15 32.33
CA GLN A 217 -15.04 10.78 31.05
C GLN A 217 -14.92 12.29 31.08
N VAL A 218 -15.69 12.95 31.96
CA VAL A 218 -15.56 14.39 32.15
C VAL A 218 -14.30 14.70 32.96
N VAL A 219 -13.99 13.90 33.98
CA VAL A 219 -12.82 14.13 34.84
C VAL A 219 -11.53 13.87 34.06
N HIS A 220 -11.37 12.67 33.49
CA HIS A 220 -10.23 12.27 32.67
C HIS A 220 -10.73 11.61 31.36
N PRO A 221 -10.88 12.34 30.25
CA PRO A 221 -11.34 11.75 29.00
C PRO A 221 -10.31 10.75 28.46
N PRO A 222 -10.70 9.50 28.12
CA PRO A 222 -9.79 8.53 27.54
C PRO A 222 -9.48 8.87 26.08
N VAL A 223 -8.30 8.49 25.61
CA VAL A 223 -7.99 8.51 24.17
C VAL A 223 -8.46 7.21 23.56
N ARG A 224 -9.32 7.29 22.53
CA ARG A 224 -9.89 6.11 21.88
C ARG A 224 -9.03 5.70 20.69
N PHE A 225 -8.92 4.39 20.49
CA PHE A 225 -8.45 3.80 19.25
C PHE A 225 -9.65 3.35 18.45
N ILE A 226 -9.68 3.70 17.17
CA ILE A 226 -10.78 3.43 16.24
C ILE A 226 -10.23 2.56 15.09
N SER A 227 -11.05 1.64 14.59
CA SER A 227 -10.68 0.80 13.44
C SER A 227 -10.75 1.56 12.11
N GLU A 228 -10.09 1.06 11.07
CA GLU A 228 -10.19 1.64 9.71
C GLU A 228 -11.65 1.68 9.23
N GLY A 229 -12.39 0.58 9.44
CA GLY A 229 -13.78 0.45 9.00
C GLY A 229 -14.69 1.50 9.63
N GLU A 230 -14.57 1.74 10.93
CA GLU A 230 -15.36 2.77 11.63
C GLU A 230 -15.04 4.19 11.13
N LEU A 231 -13.77 4.48 10.80
CA LEU A 231 -13.40 5.79 10.23
C LEU A 231 -13.91 5.97 8.79
N LEU A 232 -13.88 4.91 7.98
CA LEU A 232 -14.45 4.94 6.64
C LEU A 232 -15.98 5.13 6.68
N GLU A 233 -16.67 4.45 7.60
CA GLU A 233 -18.11 4.64 7.83
C GLU A 233 -18.46 6.04 8.32
N ALA A 234 -17.57 6.65 9.13
CA ALA A 234 -17.69 8.03 9.57
C ALA A 234 -17.37 9.07 8.47
N GLY A 235 -16.94 8.63 7.28
CA GLY A 235 -16.71 9.48 6.12
C GLY A 235 -15.31 10.07 6.01
N TYR A 236 -14.33 9.57 6.76
CA TYR A 236 -12.93 9.98 6.61
C TYR A 236 -12.34 9.45 5.30
N ALA A 237 -11.54 10.27 4.61
CA ALA A 237 -10.80 9.82 3.44
C ALA A 237 -9.61 8.94 3.86
N THR A 238 -9.27 7.95 3.03
CA THR A 238 -8.13 7.04 3.28
C THR A 238 -6.83 7.81 3.55
N GLU A 239 -6.56 8.88 2.80
CA GLU A 239 -5.35 9.70 2.98
C GLU A 239 -5.28 10.40 4.35
N ASP A 240 -6.44 10.78 4.92
CA ASP A 240 -6.51 11.41 6.24
C ASP A 240 -6.36 10.37 7.37
N ILE A 241 -6.88 9.16 7.17
CA ILE A 241 -6.81 8.07 8.15
C ILE A 241 -5.35 7.66 8.40
N TYR A 242 -4.58 7.51 7.32
CA TYR A 242 -3.18 7.08 7.36
C TYR A 242 -2.19 8.25 7.50
N GLN A 243 -2.67 9.43 7.92
CA GLN A 243 -1.79 10.56 8.17
C GLN A 243 -1.04 10.40 9.50
N GLY A 244 0.30 10.40 9.41
CA GLY A 244 1.20 10.34 10.56
C GLY A 244 1.81 8.95 10.77
N PRO A 245 2.26 8.63 12.00
CA PRO A 245 2.98 7.41 12.30
C PRO A 245 2.09 6.18 12.19
N GLU A 246 2.69 5.06 11.77
CA GLU A 246 2.04 3.76 11.79
C GLU A 246 1.77 3.32 13.24
N LEU A 247 0.51 2.99 13.53
CA LEU A 247 0.02 2.61 14.87
C LEU A 247 -0.44 1.15 14.87
N SER A 248 -0.12 0.40 15.92
CA SER A 248 -0.44 -1.02 16.05
C SER A 248 -1.80 -1.31 16.72
N LYS A 249 -2.33 -0.38 17.52
CA LYS A 249 -3.55 -0.52 18.33
C LYS A 249 -4.80 0.10 17.67
N GLY A 250 -4.68 0.56 16.42
CA GLY A 250 -5.73 1.26 15.67
C GLY A 250 -5.40 2.74 15.43
N PHE A 251 -6.36 3.50 14.94
CA PHE A 251 -6.19 4.92 14.64
C PHE A 251 -6.68 5.82 15.77
N VAL A 252 -5.99 6.93 15.99
CA VAL A 252 -6.36 7.93 17.00
C VAL A 252 -6.80 9.21 16.28
N PRO A 253 -8.10 9.55 16.30
CA PRO A 253 -8.59 10.80 15.74
C PRO A 253 -8.00 12.02 16.48
N ALA A 254 -7.79 13.11 15.75
CA ALA A 254 -7.31 14.36 16.35
C ALA A 254 -8.26 14.91 17.43
N GLU A 255 -9.57 14.67 17.32
CA GLU A 255 -10.58 15.09 18.30
C GLU A 255 -10.45 14.44 19.69
N ASP A 256 -9.81 13.27 19.74
CA ASP A 256 -9.58 12.53 20.99
C ASP A 256 -8.28 12.97 21.67
N LEU A 257 -7.37 13.65 20.95
CA LEU A 257 -6.14 14.24 21.48
C LEU A 257 -6.40 15.59 22.16
N ARG A 258 -7.28 15.60 23.16
CA ARG A 258 -7.69 16.83 23.86
C ARG A 258 -6.56 17.45 24.67
N GLU A 259 -6.67 18.76 24.86
CA GLU A 259 -5.80 19.53 25.75
C GLU A 259 -5.96 19.12 27.22
N ARG A 260 -4.90 19.34 28.00
CA ARG A 260 -4.89 18.99 29.43
C ARG A 260 -5.91 19.82 30.20
N LYS A 261 -6.72 19.15 31.03
CA LYS A 261 -7.65 19.83 31.95
C LYS A 261 -6.90 20.46 33.12
N LEU A 262 -6.93 21.80 33.19
CA LEU A 262 -6.38 22.59 34.30
C LEU A 262 -7.41 22.85 35.41
N GLN A 263 -8.69 22.65 35.11
CA GLN A 263 -9.78 22.75 36.08
C GLN A 263 -10.86 21.72 35.78
N VAL A 264 -11.57 21.30 36.82
CA VAL A 264 -12.73 20.42 36.72
C VAL A 264 -13.95 21.18 37.23
N ASP A 265 -14.86 21.50 36.32
CA ASP A 265 -16.11 22.19 36.64
C ASP A 265 -17.25 21.16 36.85
N PRO A 266 -17.91 21.14 38.03
CA PRO A 266 -19.09 20.32 38.29
C PRO A 266 -20.19 20.45 37.23
N SER A 267 -20.33 21.63 36.63
CA SER A 267 -21.34 21.93 35.60
C SER A 267 -21.16 21.07 34.34
N GLU A 268 -19.91 20.73 33.98
CA GLU A 268 -19.63 19.82 32.85
C GLU A 268 -20.14 18.41 33.14
N MET A 269 -19.97 17.93 34.38
CA MET A 269 -20.48 16.62 34.80
C MET A 269 -22.01 16.61 34.80
N VAL A 270 -22.65 17.65 35.34
CA VAL A 270 -24.11 17.80 35.33
C VAL A 270 -24.63 17.75 33.89
N LYS A 271 -23.98 18.46 32.96
CA LYS A 271 -24.34 18.45 31.55
C LYS A 271 -24.21 17.05 30.93
N ALA A 272 -23.09 16.37 31.16
CA ALA A 272 -22.85 15.03 30.62
C ALA A 272 -23.85 14.00 31.16
N ILE A 273 -24.15 14.04 32.47
CA ILE A 273 -25.12 13.16 33.12
C ILE A 273 -26.53 13.42 32.59
N SER A 274 -26.91 14.69 32.39
CA SER A 274 -28.25 15.07 31.92
C SER A 274 -28.53 14.63 30.47
N GLN A 275 -27.51 14.29 29.69
CA GLN A 275 -27.66 13.79 28.32
C GLN A 275 -27.87 12.27 28.26
N LEU A 276 -27.75 11.56 29.39
CA LEU A 276 -27.90 10.10 29.43
C LEU A 276 -29.38 9.69 29.33
N PRO A 277 -29.71 8.66 28.54
CA PRO A 277 -31.06 8.08 28.51
C PRO A 277 -31.51 7.63 29.91
N GLY A 278 -32.74 8.00 30.28
CA GLY A 278 -33.33 7.66 31.57
C GLY A 278 -33.03 8.62 32.71
N VAL A 279 -32.14 9.60 32.56
CA VAL A 279 -31.94 10.65 33.57
C VAL A 279 -32.97 11.75 33.41
N ILE A 280 -33.76 12.01 34.47
CA ILE A 280 -34.75 13.10 34.48
C ILE A 280 -34.10 14.41 34.94
N GLN A 281 -33.35 14.36 36.03
CA GLN A 281 -32.75 15.55 36.63
C GLN A 281 -31.56 15.22 37.52
N VAL A 282 -30.53 16.06 37.53
CA VAL A 282 -29.49 16.06 38.57
C VAL A 282 -29.93 17.01 39.69
N LYS A 283 -30.24 16.48 40.89
CA LYS A 283 -30.69 17.32 42.02
C LYS A 283 -29.57 18.20 42.54
N PHE A 284 -28.41 17.61 42.78
CA PHE A 284 -27.18 18.32 43.10
C PHE A 284 -25.97 17.46 42.72
N LEU A 285 -24.85 18.12 42.45
CA LEU A 285 -23.54 17.52 42.23
C LEU A 285 -22.49 18.43 42.84
N HIS A 286 -21.76 17.92 43.83
CA HIS A 286 -20.67 18.61 44.50
C HIS A 286 -19.40 17.80 44.37
N VAL A 287 -18.28 18.52 44.27
CA VAL A 287 -16.94 17.95 44.15
C VAL A 287 -16.07 18.41 45.31
N SER A 288 -15.07 17.59 45.65
CA SER A 288 -14.10 17.87 46.70
C SER A 288 -12.72 17.31 46.32
N SER A 289 -11.65 18.06 46.59
CA SER A 289 -10.26 17.59 46.41
C SER A 289 -9.65 16.97 47.66
N ASP A 290 -10.23 17.24 48.84
CA ASP A 290 -9.77 16.73 50.14
C ASP A 290 -10.65 15.59 50.68
N GLY A 291 -11.78 15.32 50.02
CA GLY A 291 -12.78 14.33 50.43
C GLY A 291 -13.67 14.79 51.58
N VAL A 292 -13.54 16.05 52.03
CA VAL A 292 -14.24 16.59 53.22
C VAL A 292 -15.08 17.81 52.84
N ASN A 293 -14.51 18.76 52.11
CA ASN A 293 -15.17 20.01 51.73
C ASN A 293 -15.78 19.91 50.34
N PHE A 294 -17.05 19.49 50.29
CA PHE A 294 -17.82 19.40 49.04
C PHE A 294 -18.41 20.75 48.65
N SER A 295 -18.20 21.17 47.41
CA SER A 295 -18.77 22.40 46.87
C SER A 295 -19.16 22.28 45.40
N SER A 296 -19.95 23.23 44.91
CA SER A 296 -20.30 23.37 43.49
C SER A 296 -19.29 24.22 42.71
N LYS A 297 -18.12 24.55 43.29
CA LYS A 297 -17.11 25.40 42.66
C LYS A 297 -16.15 24.55 41.82
N PRO A 298 -15.58 25.12 40.73
CA PRO A 298 -14.53 24.45 39.97
C PRO A 298 -13.31 24.11 40.84
N ILE A 299 -12.77 22.91 40.67
CA ILE A 299 -11.51 22.49 41.31
C ILE A 299 -10.36 22.83 40.36
N ILE A 300 -9.38 23.57 40.86
CA ILE A 300 -8.13 23.87 40.14
C ILE A 300 -7.16 22.71 40.32
N ILE A 301 -6.55 22.26 39.24
CA ILE A 301 -5.56 21.18 39.24
C ILE A 301 -4.17 21.77 39.49
N GLN A 302 -3.44 21.18 40.44
CA GLN A 302 -2.11 21.63 40.82
C GLN A 302 -1.09 21.34 39.69
N PRO A 303 -0.04 22.16 39.53
CA PRO A 303 1.03 21.88 38.59
C PRO A 303 1.66 20.50 38.86
N GLY A 304 1.83 19.69 37.81
CA GLY A 304 2.35 18.31 37.93
C GLY A 304 1.30 17.26 38.32
N TYR A 305 0.03 17.65 38.47
CA TYR A 305 -1.07 16.75 38.73
C TYR A 305 -2.04 16.65 37.55
N TYR A 306 -2.83 15.58 37.54
CA TYR A 306 -3.97 15.40 36.66
C TYR A 306 -5.22 15.07 37.50
N PRO A 307 -6.43 15.48 37.05
CA PRO A 307 -7.67 15.16 37.75
C PRO A 307 -7.95 13.67 37.66
N TYR A 308 -8.22 13.03 38.80
CA TYR A 308 -8.49 11.59 38.86
C TYR A 308 -9.70 11.30 39.74
N VAL A 309 -10.60 10.46 39.26
CA VAL A 309 -11.74 9.95 40.04
C VAL A 309 -11.68 8.43 40.10
N ASP A 310 -11.60 7.88 41.32
CA ASP A 310 -11.71 6.45 41.55
C ASP A 310 -13.12 6.09 42.03
N ILE A 311 -13.96 5.56 41.14
CA ILE A 311 -15.35 5.16 41.46
C ILE A 311 -15.40 4.08 42.57
N THR A 312 -14.30 3.37 42.84
CA THR A 312 -14.24 2.39 43.95
C THR A 312 -14.05 3.05 45.32
N ASP A 313 -13.64 4.32 45.38
CA ASP A 313 -13.44 5.06 46.63
C ASP A 313 -14.76 5.23 47.39
N ALA A 314 -14.73 4.90 48.69
CA ALA A 314 -15.87 5.02 49.60
C ALA A 314 -16.24 6.50 49.89
N ARG A 315 -15.34 7.44 49.62
CA ARG A 315 -15.63 8.89 49.72
C ARG A 315 -16.59 9.38 48.63
N ASN A 316 -16.74 8.62 47.54
CA ASN A 316 -17.71 8.92 46.49
C ASN A 316 -19.11 8.48 46.90
N ASP A 317 -20.04 9.43 46.88
CA ASP A 317 -21.42 9.26 47.33
C ASP A 317 -22.36 9.67 46.19
N ILE A 318 -22.65 8.71 45.31
CA ILE A 318 -23.42 8.92 44.08
C ILE A 318 -24.70 8.09 44.18
N GLY A 319 -25.80 8.75 44.52
CA GLY A 319 -27.11 8.14 44.72
C GLY A 319 -28.06 8.36 43.54
N ILE A 320 -28.86 7.34 43.22
CA ILE A 320 -29.98 7.46 42.28
C ILE A 320 -31.30 7.40 43.03
N PHE A 321 -32.19 8.34 42.73
CA PHE A 321 -33.59 8.32 43.14
C PHE A 321 -34.47 7.80 41.99
N SER A 322 -35.20 6.73 42.25
CA SER A 322 -36.26 6.20 41.39
C SER A 322 -37.46 5.83 42.26
N ASP A 323 -38.69 6.17 41.84
CA ASP A 323 -39.93 5.87 42.56
C ASP A 323 -39.93 6.19 44.07
N GLN A 324 -39.39 7.35 44.44
CA GLN A 324 -39.27 7.85 45.83
C GLN A 324 -38.29 7.10 46.73
N PHE A 325 -37.58 6.09 46.24
CA PHE A 325 -36.51 5.40 46.98
C PHE A 325 -35.13 5.83 46.47
N GLU A 326 -34.23 6.08 47.43
CA GLU A 326 -32.82 6.33 47.14
C GLU A 326 -32.05 5.02 47.15
N GLN A 327 -31.35 4.73 46.06
CA GLN A 327 -30.53 3.54 45.92
C GLN A 327 -29.07 3.91 45.67
N HIS A 328 -28.20 3.45 46.57
CA HIS A 328 -26.73 3.66 46.57
C HIS A 328 -25.94 2.39 46.25
N SER A 329 -26.64 1.33 45.82
CA SER A 329 -26.11 -0.03 45.82
C SER A 329 -25.19 -0.31 44.62
N ARG A 330 -23.86 -0.26 44.88
CA ARG A 330 -22.79 -0.71 43.97
C ARG A 330 -22.55 -2.22 44.06
N ASP A 331 -23.59 -3.01 43.79
CA ASP A 331 -23.52 -4.48 43.85
C ASP A 331 -22.80 -5.10 42.64
N ALA A 332 -22.66 -6.43 42.60
CA ALA A 332 -22.03 -7.17 41.51
C ALA A 332 -22.58 -6.83 40.11
N ILE A 333 -23.90 -6.59 39.98
CA ILE A 333 -24.51 -6.21 38.69
C ILE A 333 -23.97 -4.87 38.19
N PHE A 334 -23.88 -3.87 39.06
CA PHE A 334 -23.30 -2.56 38.72
C PHE A 334 -21.86 -2.72 38.26
N TRP A 335 -21.02 -3.45 39.02
CA TRP A 335 -19.62 -3.64 38.68
C TRP A 335 -19.41 -4.39 37.36
N ASN A 336 -20.26 -5.38 37.05
CA ASN A 336 -20.20 -6.11 35.79
C ASN A 336 -20.52 -5.19 34.60
N VAL A 337 -21.58 -4.38 34.71
CA VAL A 337 -21.98 -3.43 33.65
C VAL A 337 -20.93 -2.33 33.48
N PHE A 338 -20.48 -1.75 34.59
CA PHE A 338 -19.44 -0.70 34.59
C PHE A 338 -18.13 -1.20 33.96
N ARG A 339 -17.68 -2.40 34.33
CA ARG A 339 -16.48 -3.02 33.73
C ARG A 339 -16.66 -3.26 32.23
N LYS A 340 -17.81 -3.81 31.81
CA LYS A 340 -18.11 -4.05 30.39
C LYS A 340 -18.08 -2.75 29.57
N ILE A 341 -18.62 -1.65 30.12
CA ILE A 341 -18.59 -0.32 29.47
C ILE A 341 -17.14 0.17 29.34
N ARG A 342 -16.33 0.08 30.41
CA ARG A 342 -14.91 0.47 30.37
C ARG A 342 -14.12 -0.37 29.37
N GLU A 343 -14.27 -1.69 29.39
CA GLU A 343 -13.58 -2.62 28.49
C GLU A 343 -13.95 -2.38 27.03
N THR A 344 -15.23 -2.16 26.72
CA THR A 344 -15.69 -1.91 25.36
C THR A 344 -15.10 -0.62 24.78
N ARG A 345 -14.88 0.39 25.62
CA ARG A 345 -14.30 1.68 25.20
C ARG A 345 -12.77 1.71 25.20
N LYS A 346 -12.12 0.92 26.05
CA LYS A 346 -10.66 0.71 26.05
C LYS A 346 -10.21 -0.38 25.08
N ARG A 347 -11.06 -0.80 24.13
CA ARG A 347 -10.67 -1.80 23.12
C ARG A 347 -9.49 -1.26 22.31
N HIS A 348 -8.34 -1.90 22.47
CA HIS A 348 -7.25 -1.78 21.54
C HIS A 348 -7.56 -2.68 20.34
N TYR A 349 -7.60 -2.12 19.14
CA TYR A 349 -7.81 -2.89 17.92
C TYR A 349 -6.48 -3.49 17.49
N THR A 350 -6.25 -4.78 17.81
CA THR A 350 -5.01 -5.49 17.45
C THR A 350 -5.09 -6.13 16.07
N ALA A 351 -5.61 -5.40 15.07
CA ALA A 351 -5.96 -5.98 13.77
C ALA A 351 -5.68 -5.04 12.59
N GLN A 352 -4.59 -4.27 12.62
CA GLN A 352 -4.03 -3.78 11.37
C GLN A 352 -3.21 -4.91 10.73
N GLU A 353 -3.64 -5.41 9.57
CA GLU A 353 -2.79 -6.26 8.74
C GLU A 353 -1.57 -5.44 8.34
N LYS A 354 -0.40 -5.82 8.88
CA LYS A 354 0.87 -5.15 8.62
C LYS A 354 1.37 -5.52 7.23
N GLY A 355 1.36 -4.53 6.33
CA GLY A 355 1.86 -4.67 4.97
C GLY A 355 1.05 -5.65 4.12
N LEU A 356 1.36 -5.73 2.83
CA LEU A 356 0.89 -6.81 1.97
C LEU A 356 1.94 -7.93 2.00
N PRO A 357 1.64 -9.10 2.59
CA PRO A 357 2.48 -10.28 2.39
C PRO A 357 2.75 -10.50 0.90
N ASP A 358 3.94 -11.00 0.55
CA ASP A 358 4.39 -11.21 -0.84
C ASP A 358 3.53 -12.22 -1.64
N HIS A 359 2.47 -12.76 -1.03
CA HIS A 359 1.49 -13.68 -1.61
C HIS A 359 0.04 -13.40 -1.14
N SER A 360 -0.25 -12.19 -0.66
CA SER A 360 -1.63 -11.81 -0.26
C SER A 360 -2.55 -11.53 -1.44
N LEU A 361 -1.95 -11.32 -2.62
CA LEU A 361 -2.66 -11.08 -3.87
C LEU A 361 -2.75 -12.39 -4.66
N GLU A 362 -3.96 -12.72 -5.09
CA GLU A 362 -4.26 -13.96 -5.79
C GLU A 362 -4.92 -13.68 -7.15
N GLY A 363 -4.68 -14.57 -8.11
CA GLY A 363 -5.27 -14.54 -9.42
C GLY A 363 -5.28 -15.93 -10.05
N ALA A 364 -6.23 -16.19 -10.95
CA ALA A 364 -6.25 -17.44 -11.69
C ALA A 364 -5.10 -17.43 -12.71
N TYR A 365 -4.16 -18.36 -12.59
CA TYR A 365 -3.06 -18.48 -13.55
C TYR A 365 -3.57 -18.76 -14.96
N ARG A 366 -3.11 -17.97 -15.93
CA ARG A 366 -3.23 -18.28 -17.36
C ARG A 366 -1.86 -18.30 -18.02
N ASN A 367 -1.63 -19.31 -18.86
CA ASN A 367 -0.39 -19.41 -19.62
C ASN A 367 -0.43 -18.49 -20.86
N SER A 368 -0.20 -17.20 -20.64
CA SER A 368 -0.24 -16.18 -21.71
C SER A 368 0.87 -16.34 -22.75
N THR A 369 1.96 -17.06 -22.45
CA THR A 369 3.05 -17.30 -23.42
C THR A 369 2.74 -18.42 -24.40
N GLN A 370 1.74 -19.26 -24.13
CA GLN A 370 1.43 -20.40 -24.99
C GLN A 370 1.07 -19.94 -26.40
N TYR A 371 1.86 -20.37 -27.38
CA TYR A 371 1.64 -20.07 -28.79
C TYR A 371 1.15 -21.31 -29.53
N TYR A 372 0.17 -21.14 -30.42
CA TYR A 372 -0.31 -22.18 -31.31
C TYR A 372 -0.09 -21.75 -32.76
N SER A 373 0.67 -22.55 -33.51
CA SER A 373 1.15 -22.15 -34.84
C SER A 373 0.00 -21.93 -35.82
N LEU A 374 0.03 -20.80 -36.53
CA LEU A 374 -0.96 -20.47 -37.56
C LEU A 374 -0.99 -21.50 -38.70
N GLN A 375 0.11 -22.24 -38.90
CA GLN A 375 0.21 -23.26 -39.94
C GLN A 375 -0.71 -24.45 -39.76
N HIS A 376 -1.23 -24.68 -38.55
CA HIS A 376 -2.26 -25.69 -38.31
C HIS A 376 -3.60 -25.33 -38.95
N PHE A 377 -3.87 -24.04 -39.20
CA PHE A 377 -5.14 -23.57 -39.75
C PHE A 377 -5.15 -23.52 -41.28
N PHE A 378 -4.01 -23.76 -41.93
CA PHE A 378 -3.96 -23.83 -43.38
C PHE A 378 -4.63 -25.09 -43.92
N PRO A 379 -5.32 -25.01 -45.06
CA PRO A 379 -5.84 -26.19 -45.73
C PRO A 379 -4.74 -27.21 -46.03
N ALA A 380 -5.02 -28.50 -45.86
CA ALA A 380 -4.03 -29.58 -46.00
C ALA A 380 -3.27 -29.57 -47.34
N ILE A 381 -3.90 -29.08 -48.41
CA ILE A 381 -3.28 -28.94 -49.74
C ILE A 381 -2.00 -28.10 -49.72
N TYR A 382 -1.85 -27.15 -48.78
CA TYR A 382 -0.66 -26.31 -48.66
C TYR A 382 0.56 -27.07 -48.10
N GLY A 383 0.35 -28.17 -47.36
CA GLY A 383 1.42 -29.01 -46.83
C GLY A 383 2.25 -28.37 -45.70
N THR A 384 1.71 -27.36 -45.02
CA THR A 384 2.40 -26.62 -43.94
C THR A 384 2.11 -27.16 -42.54
N GLY A 385 0.97 -27.85 -42.36
CA GLY A 385 0.50 -28.37 -41.07
C GLY A 385 1.21 -29.66 -40.61
N GLU A 386 0.58 -30.38 -39.67
CA GLU A 386 1.08 -31.66 -39.15
C GLU A 386 1.03 -32.77 -40.20
N GLU A 387 -0.03 -32.78 -41.00
CA GLU A 387 -0.19 -33.68 -42.13
C GLU A 387 0.84 -33.33 -43.20
N GLN A 388 1.93 -34.10 -43.22
CA GLN A 388 2.95 -33.96 -44.24
C GLN A 388 2.39 -34.36 -45.61
N LEU A 389 2.91 -33.70 -46.64
CA LEU A 389 2.74 -34.16 -48.01
C LEU A 389 3.20 -35.63 -48.14
N SER A 390 2.49 -36.40 -48.96
CA SER A 390 2.86 -37.79 -49.25
C SER A 390 4.32 -37.88 -49.69
N SER A 391 5.02 -38.92 -49.23
CA SER A 391 6.39 -39.21 -49.67
C SER A 391 6.52 -39.49 -51.17
N HIS A 392 5.39 -39.72 -51.85
CA HIS A 392 5.30 -39.91 -53.29
C HIS A 392 5.16 -38.60 -54.07
N GLU A 393 4.99 -37.46 -53.39
CA GLU A 393 4.95 -36.15 -54.04
C GLU A 393 6.30 -35.82 -54.69
N PRO A 394 6.31 -35.10 -55.83
CA PRO A 394 7.54 -34.69 -56.47
C PRO A 394 8.44 -33.88 -55.51
N PRO A 395 9.78 -34.03 -55.58
CA PRO A 395 10.71 -33.27 -54.73
C PRO A 395 10.48 -31.75 -54.78
N GLN A 396 10.05 -31.24 -55.94
CA GLN A 396 9.68 -29.84 -56.12
C GLN A 396 8.49 -29.41 -55.25
N ARG A 397 7.46 -30.25 -55.12
CA ARG A 397 6.27 -29.96 -54.30
C ARG A 397 6.64 -29.91 -52.82
N ILE A 398 7.48 -30.84 -52.38
CA ILE A 398 8.02 -30.88 -51.01
C ILE A 398 8.86 -29.61 -50.73
N ALA A 399 9.69 -29.19 -51.69
CA ALA A 399 10.49 -27.97 -51.57
C ALA A 399 9.62 -26.70 -51.48
N GLN A 400 8.56 -26.59 -52.30
CA GLN A 400 7.62 -25.46 -52.26
C GLN A 400 6.90 -25.36 -50.92
N ALA A 401 6.45 -26.48 -50.34
CA ALA A 401 5.84 -26.49 -49.02
C ALA A 401 6.82 -25.99 -47.94
N LYS A 402 8.09 -26.43 -48.00
CA LYS A 402 9.15 -25.93 -47.11
C LYS A 402 9.43 -24.44 -47.29
N GLN A 403 9.39 -23.93 -48.52
CA GLN A 403 9.57 -22.50 -48.81
C GLN A 403 8.44 -21.66 -48.22
N LEU A 404 7.18 -22.06 -48.43
CA LEU A 404 6.03 -21.37 -47.83
C LEU A 404 6.11 -21.41 -46.31
N LYS A 405 6.47 -22.57 -45.75
CA LYS A 405 6.68 -22.72 -44.31
C LYS A 405 7.71 -21.74 -43.77
N ALA A 406 8.87 -21.64 -44.42
CA ALA A 406 9.90 -20.69 -44.06
C ALA A 406 9.45 -19.23 -44.17
N TYR A 407 8.64 -18.90 -45.18
CA TYR A 407 8.02 -17.58 -45.31
C TYR A 407 7.09 -17.26 -44.14
N LEU A 408 6.27 -18.23 -43.69
CA LEU A 408 5.35 -18.05 -42.57
C LEU A 408 6.07 -17.87 -41.21
N LEU A 409 7.27 -18.44 -41.04
CA LEU A 409 8.03 -18.31 -39.79
C LEU A 409 8.32 -16.85 -39.40
N PHE A 410 8.43 -15.94 -40.36
CA PHE A 410 8.61 -14.51 -40.08
C PHE A 410 7.45 -13.94 -39.26
N PHE A 411 6.21 -14.24 -39.67
CA PHE A 411 5.03 -13.79 -38.95
C PHE A 411 4.85 -14.54 -37.64
N GLU A 412 5.14 -15.84 -37.63
CA GLU A 412 5.03 -16.68 -36.42
C GLU A 412 5.94 -16.18 -35.31
N GLN A 413 7.17 -15.77 -35.62
CA GLN A 413 8.09 -15.24 -34.61
C GLN A 413 7.55 -13.96 -33.98
N ILE A 414 6.98 -13.04 -34.78
CA ILE A 414 6.37 -11.80 -34.27
C ILE A 414 5.21 -12.11 -33.30
N LEU A 415 4.33 -13.05 -33.68
CA LEU A 415 3.19 -13.45 -32.87
C LEU A 415 3.62 -14.15 -31.58
N ALA A 416 4.61 -15.05 -31.68
CA ALA A 416 5.14 -15.77 -30.53
C ALA A 416 5.88 -14.83 -29.56
N ASP A 417 6.65 -13.88 -30.07
CA ASP A 417 7.39 -12.90 -29.25
C ASP A 417 6.43 -11.93 -28.55
N TYR A 418 5.31 -11.56 -29.19
CA TYR A 418 4.26 -10.78 -28.53
C TYR A 418 3.72 -11.49 -27.29
N LEU A 419 3.40 -12.79 -27.40
CA LEU A 419 2.92 -13.59 -26.26
C LEU A 419 4.00 -13.81 -25.20
N ALA A 420 5.27 -13.96 -25.62
CA ALA A 420 6.40 -14.01 -24.71
C ALA A 420 6.52 -12.69 -23.91
N GLN A 421 6.36 -11.55 -24.58
CA GLN A 421 6.34 -10.23 -23.93
C GLN A 421 5.19 -10.10 -22.94
N LEU A 422 3.98 -10.52 -23.32
CA LEU A 422 2.78 -10.46 -22.48
C LEU A 422 2.94 -11.31 -21.21
N GLY A 423 3.40 -12.56 -21.35
CA GLY A 423 3.56 -13.46 -20.21
C GLY A 423 4.75 -13.14 -19.30
N ASN A 424 5.65 -12.23 -19.71
CA ASN A 424 6.79 -11.78 -18.89
C ASN A 424 6.63 -10.32 -18.42
N LEU A 425 5.41 -9.77 -18.45
CA LEU A 425 5.16 -8.37 -18.05
C LEU A 425 5.68 -8.06 -16.64
N ALA A 426 5.48 -8.97 -15.68
CA ALA A 426 5.95 -8.81 -14.30
C ALA A 426 7.49 -8.65 -14.22
N ALA A 427 8.25 -9.42 -15.02
CA ALA A 427 9.71 -9.34 -15.05
C ALA A 427 10.22 -7.99 -15.59
N ILE A 428 9.48 -7.40 -16.53
CA ILE A 428 9.81 -6.09 -17.12
C ILE A 428 9.72 -5.00 -16.05
N PHE A 429 8.62 -4.98 -15.28
CA PHE A 429 8.37 -3.98 -14.24
C PHE A 429 9.01 -4.30 -12.88
N SER A 430 9.65 -5.46 -12.73
CA SER A 430 10.33 -5.82 -11.49
C SER A 430 11.48 -4.86 -11.16
N PRO A 431 11.53 -4.32 -9.93
CA PRO A 431 12.68 -3.58 -9.41
C PRO A 431 13.83 -4.52 -9.01
N ASP A 432 13.54 -5.81 -8.79
CA ASP A 432 14.52 -6.80 -8.36
C ASP A 432 15.20 -7.42 -9.60
N ILE A 433 16.30 -6.79 -10.01
CA ILE A 433 17.04 -7.13 -11.23
C ILE A 433 17.69 -8.51 -11.14
N ASP A 434 18.05 -8.96 -9.94
CA ASP A 434 18.74 -10.24 -9.72
C ASP A 434 17.78 -11.43 -9.82
N SER A 435 16.50 -11.21 -9.50
CA SER A 435 15.45 -12.23 -9.54
C SER A 435 14.86 -12.49 -10.93
N VAL A 436 15.14 -11.64 -11.91
CA VAL A 436 14.51 -11.68 -13.25
C VAL A 436 15.55 -11.81 -14.37
N PRO A 437 15.17 -12.35 -15.55
CA PRO A 437 16.05 -12.36 -16.71
C PRO A 437 16.51 -10.93 -17.08
N ALA A 438 17.78 -10.78 -17.42
CA ALA A 438 18.38 -9.52 -17.85
C ALA A 438 17.99 -9.16 -19.30
N THR A 439 16.69 -9.07 -19.57
CA THR A 439 16.14 -8.63 -20.86
C THR A 439 14.82 -7.90 -20.65
N THR A 440 14.47 -7.00 -21.57
CA THR A 440 13.17 -6.34 -21.64
C THR A 440 12.39 -6.66 -22.91
N TYR A 441 13.01 -7.32 -23.89
CA TYR A 441 12.35 -7.90 -25.05
C TYR A 441 12.38 -9.42 -24.94
N PHE A 442 11.24 -9.98 -24.59
CA PHE A 442 11.07 -11.41 -24.46
C PHE A 442 10.71 -12.01 -25.81
N SER A 443 11.46 -13.04 -26.19
CA SER A 443 11.23 -13.85 -27.38
C SER A 443 11.10 -15.32 -26.99
N GLN A 444 10.41 -16.11 -27.81
CA GLN A 444 10.33 -17.56 -27.59
C GLN A 444 10.62 -18.36 -28.87
N PRO A 445 11.25 -19.54 -28.75
CA PRO A 445 11.58 -20.37 -29.90
C PRO A 445 10.31 -21.01 -30.49
N LEU A 446 10.26 -21.12 -31.82
CA LEU A 446 9.12 -21.67 -32.56
C LEU A 446 9.10 -23.21 -32.61
N TYR A 447 9.46 -23.89 -31.52
CA TYR A 447 9.60 -25.36 -31.50
C TYR A 447 8.29 -26.12 -31.76
N ASP A 448 7.16 -25.49 -31.46
CA ASP A 448 5.82 -26.06 -31.63
C ASP A 448 5.28 -25.89 -33.06
N VAL A 449 6.01 -25.18 -33.94
CA VAL A 449 5.66 -25.15 -35.37
C VAL A 449 5.87 -26.55 -35.96
N PRO A 450 4.88 -27.14 -36.66
CA PRO A 450 4.93 -28.51 -37.15
C PRO A 450 6.23 -28.77 -37.92
N HIS A 451 6.96 -29.85 -37.70
CA HIS A 451 8.15 -30.20 -38.53
C HIS A 451 9.23 -29.09 -38.71
N VAL A 452 9.25 -28.05 -37.88
CA VAL A 452 10.15 -26.89 -38.02
C VAL A 452 11.63 -27.25 -37.97
N LYS A 453 11.98 -28.35 -37.29
CA LYS A 453 13.35 -28.83 -37.12
C LYS A 453 14.15 -28.89 -38.43
N HIS A 454 13.50 -29.21 -39.55
CA HIS A 454 14.16 -29.32 -40.86
C HIS A 454 14.48 -27.96 -41.51
N LEU A 455 14.00 -26.86 -40.95
CA LEU A 455 14.25 -25.49 -41.41
C LEU A 455 15.25 -24.75 -40.51
N LEU A 456 15.52 -25.26 -39.31
CA LEU A 456 16.45 -24.66 -38.37
C LEU A 456 17.87 -25.13 -38.66
N ARG A 457 18.67 -24.26 -39.29
CA ARG A 457 20.09 -24.52 -39.59
C ARG A 457 20.86 -24.96 -38.34
N ALA A 458 20.68 -24.25 -37.24
CA ALA A 458 21.25 -24.55 -35.93
C ALA A 458 20.97 -25.99 -35.45
N PHE A 459 19.81 -26.55 -35.80
CA PHE A 459 19.51 -27.95 -35.48
C PHE A 459 20.13 -28.89 -36.52
N THR A 460 19.93 -28.63 -37.81
CA THR A 460 20.37 -29.54 -38.88
C THR A 460 21.88 -29.73 -38.93
N GLU A 461 22.66 -28.73 -38.53
CA GLU A 461 24.13 -28.80 -38.48
C GLU A 461 24.66 -29.33 -37.14
N SER A 462 23.82 -29.39 -36.08
CA SER A 462 24.26 -29.79 -34.74
C SER A 462 24.53 -31.28 -34.56
N GLY A 463 23.92 -32.14 -35.39
CA GLY A 463 23.92 -33.59 -35.23
C GLY A 463 23.23 -34.11 -33.96
N ARG A 464 22.54 -33.24 -33.19
CA ARG A 464 21.87 -33.59 -31.92
C ARG A 464 20.49 -34.21 -32.16
N ASN A 465 19.97 -34.90 -31.15
CA ASN A 465 18.56 -35.28 -31.12
C ASN A 465 17.66 -34.04 -30.93
N TRP A 466 16.48 -34.03 -31.54
CA TRP A 466 15.53 -32.91 -31.45
C TRP A 466 15.09 -32.61 -30.01
N GLU A 467 14.86 -33.63 -29.20
CA GLU A 467 14.44 -33.43 -27.81
C GLU A 467 15.54 -32.82 -26.95
N ASP A 468 16.79 -33.21 -27.18
CA ASP A 468 17.93 -32.64 -26.47
C ASP A 468 18.21 -31.20 -26.92
N PHE A 469 18.04 -30.91 -28.21
CA PHE A 469 18.15 -29.56 -28.76
C PHE A 469 17.13 -28.60 -28.13
N LYS A 470 15.86 -29.03 -27.98
CA LYS A 470 14.80 -28.21 -27.36
C LYS A 470 15.05 -27.93 -25.87
N LYS A 471 15.62 -28.91 -25.13
CA LYS A 471 15.90 -28.77 -23.69
C LYS A 471 17.05 -27.81 -23.39
N ASP A 472 17.98 -27.65 -24.33
CA ASP A 472 19.09 -26.73 -24.20
C ASP A 472 18.62 -25.27 -24.34
N LYS A 473 18.53 -24.57 -23.20
CA LYS A 473 18.12 -23.16 -23.13
C LYS A 473 19.11 -22.19 -23.78
N ASN A 474 20.32 -22.65 -24.09
CA ASN A 474 21.40 -21.84 -24.66
C ASN A 474 21.93 -22.46 -25.97
N ASN A 475 21.07 -23.15 -26.73
CA ASN A 475 21.44 -23.59 -28.07
C ASN A 475 21.64 -22.40 -29.03
N GLU A 476 22.27 -22.65 -30.17
CA GLU A 476 22.61 -21.61 -31.14
C GLU A 476 21.40 -20.81 -31.65
N TYR A 477 20.22 -21.44 -31.78
CA TYR A 477 19.01 -20.74 -32.22
C TYR A 477 18.48 -19.77 -31.17
N VAL A 478 18.42 -20.19 -29.90
CA VAL A 478 17.96 -19.33 -28.79
C VAL A 478 18.95 -18.19 -28.54
N ASN A 479 20.26 -18.46 -28.62
CA ASN A 479 21.28 -17.41 -28.48
C ASN A 479 21.18 -16.39 -29.61
N ALA A 480 21.02 -16.85 -30.87
CA ALA A 480 20.82 -15.95 -32.00
C ALA A 480 19.56 -15.08 -31.83
N LEU A 481 18.44 -15.64 -31.36
CA LEU A 481 17.23 -14.85 -31.06
C LEU A 481 17.47 -13.80 -29.96
N ARG A 482 18.21 -14.14 -28.91
CA ARG A 482 18.53 -13.21 -27.81
C ARG A 482 19.42 -12.06 -28.30
N GLU A 483 20.47 -12.39 -29.04
CA GLU A 483 21.41 -11.42 -29.61
C GLU A 483 20.73 -10.47 -30.62
N MET A 484 19.77 -10.97 -31.39
CA MET A 484 18.99 -10.14 -32.33
C MET A 484 17.95 -9.26 -31.64
N SER A 485 17.39 -9.71 -30.50
CA SER A 485 16.32 -9.01 -29.80
C SER A 485 16.82 -7.75 -29.07
N GLU A 486 17.86 -7.90 -28.24
CA GLU A 486 18.32 -6.81 -27.37
C GLU A 486 19.79 -6.98 -27.00
N GLY A 487 20.57 -5.90 -27.15
CA GLY A 487 21.92 -5.79 -26.58
C GLY A 487 21.92 -5.03 -25.26
N ASP A 488 23.02 -5.15 -24.50
CA ASP A 488 23.15 -4.60 -23.14
C ASP A 488 22.82 -3.11 -23.03
N ALA A 489 23.25 -2.28 -23.99
CA ALA A 489 22.98 -0.85 -23.98
C ALA A 489 21.49 -0.53 -24.12
N LEU A 490 20.77 -1.29 -24.96
CA LEU A 490 19.33 -1.13 -25.15
C LEU A 490 18.56 -1.61 -23.93
N TYR A 491 18.97 -2.73 -23.34
CA TYR A 491 18.46 -3.25 -22.07
C TYR A 491 18.54 -2.21 -20.96
N GLN A 492 19.72 -1.63 -20.74
CA GLN A 492 19.92 -0.59 -19.73
C GLN A 492 19.03 0.63 -20.00
N GLN A 493 19.00 1.12 -21.24
CA GLN A 493 18.17 2.27 -21.60
C GLN A 493 16.68 2.01 -21.36
N ARG A 494 16.20 0.80 -21.64
CA ARG A 494 14.79 0.41 -21.43
C ARG A 494 14.47 0.24 -19.95
N LYS A 495 15.31 -0.47 -19.18
CA LYS A 495 15.14 -0.60 -17.73
C LYS A 495 15.16 0.74 -17.01
N ILE A 496 16.06 1.65 -17.37
CA ILE A 496 16.09 3.01 -16.80
C ILE A 496 14.75 3.73 -17.02
N ARG A 497 14.18 3.66 -18.24
CA ARG A 497 12.87 4.27 -18.52
C ARG A 497 11.74 3.65 -17.68
N ILE A 498 11.80 2.34 -17.44
CA ILE A 498 10.83 1.64 -16.60
C ILE A 498 11.00 2.08 -15.13
N PHE A 499 12.23 2.18 -14.64
CA PHE A 499 12.49 2.69 -13.28
C PHE A 499 12.07 4.15 -13.11
N ASP A 500 12.35 5.01 -14.09
CA ASP A 500 11.85 6.39 -14.10
C ASP A 500 10.32 6.42 -14.00
N HIS A 501 9.63 5.55 -14.74
CA HIS A 501 8.16 5.40 -14.66
C HIS A 501 7.68 4.92 -13.28
N LEU A 502 8.34 3.91 -12.70
CA LEU A 502 7.98 3.39 -11.38
C LEU A 502 8.23 4.42 -10.27
N LEU A 503 9.33 5.17 -10.34
CA LEU A 503 9.66 6.24 -9.40
C LEU A 503 8.71 7.44 -9.53
N ALA A 504 8.24 7.74 -10.74
CA ALA A 504 7.26 8.79 -10.96
C ALA A 504 5.92 8.52 -10.25
N ARG A 505 5.56 7.26 -9.98
CA ARG A 505 4.39 6.91 -9.14
C ARG A 505 4.50 7.46 -7.72
N PHE A 506 5.73 7.68 -7.25
CA PHE A 506 6.06 8.25 -5.95
C PHE A 506 6.46 9.72 -6.03
N ASN A 507 6.27 10.35 -7.20
CA ASN A 507 6.74 11.71 -7.47
C ASN A 507 8.26 11.88 -7.25
N ILE A 508 9.03 10.81 -7.44
CA ILE A 508 10.50 10.81 -7.32
C ILE A 508 11.09 10.94 -8.72
N VAL A 509 12.03 11.88 -8.87
CA VAL A 509 12.84 12.06 -10.08
C VAL A 509 14.30 11.99 -9.68
N VAL A 510 15.06 11.06 -10.27
CA VAL A 510 16.49 10.91 -9.98
C VAL A 510 17.28 11.91 -10.83
N PRO A 511 17.94 12.90 -10.21
CA PRO A 511 18.79 13.82 -10.96
C PRO A 511 20.03 13.06 -11.44
N ARG A 512 20.30 13.11 -12.75
CA ARG A 512 21.43 12.36 -13.36
C ARG A 512 22.80 12.92 -12.97
N TYR A 513 22.90 14.24 -12.76
CA TYR A 513 24.17 14.91 -12.52
C TYR A 513 24.83 14.53 -11.18
N PRO A 514 24.14 14.54 -10.02
CA PRO A 514 24.73 14.12 -8.75
C PRO A 514 25.24 12.68 -8.74
N VAL A 515 24.54 11.75 -9.42
CA VAL A 515 24.98 10.35 -9.54
C VAL A 515 26.29 10.28 -10.33
N SER A 516 26.34 10.93 -11.50
CA SER A 516 27.56 10.95 -12.31
C SER A 516 28.75 11.62 -11.60
N LEU A 517 28.49 12.64 -10.78
CA LEU A 517 29.51 13.31 -9.99
C LEU A 517 30.00 12.42 -8.84
N TYR A 518 29.10 11.70 -8.18
CA TYR A 518 29.44 10.73 -7.15
C TYR A 518 30.34 9.63 -7.73
N ASP A 519 29.97 9.04 -8.86
CA ASP A 519 30.79 8.00 -9.51
C ASP A 519 32.17 8.52 -9.89
N LEU A 520 32.25 9.75 -10.41
CA LEU A 520 33.52 10.37 -10.78
C LEU A 520 34.45 10.59 -9.57
N LEU A 521 33.88 11.01 -8.44
CA LEU A 521 34.63 11.41 -7.25
C LEU A 521 34.97 10.24 -6.32
N TYR A 522 34.12 9.22 -6.25
CA TYR A 522 34.21 8.17 -5.22
C TYR A 522 34.51 6.76 -5.77
N HIS A 523 34.46 6.52 -7.08
CA HIS A 523 34.91 5.24 -7.67
C HIS A 523 36.35 5.29 -8.19
N PRO A 524 37.18 4.26 -7.88
CA PRO A 524 38.53 4.17 -8.39
C PRO A 524 38.52 4.12 -9.94
N PRO A 525 39.56 4.64 -10.62
CA PRO A 525 39.58 4.79 -12.08
C PRO A 525 39.23 3.51 -12.85
N ASP A 526 39.57 2.36 -12.27
CA ASP A 526 39.46 1.03 -12.85
C ASP A 526 38.04 0.43 -12.74
N GLU A 527 37.17 1.04 -11.91
CA GLU A 527 35.77 0.63 -11.70
C GLU A 527 34.77 1.69 -12.18
N ARG A 528 35.26 2.77 -12.82
CA ARG A 528 34.39 3.82 -13.36
C ARG A 528 33.54 3.25 -14.49
N ILE A 529 32.24 3.13 -14.25
CA ILE A 529 31.26 2.87 -15.30
C ILE A 529 31.30 4.06 -16.26
N VAL A 530 31.87 3.86 -17.45
CA VAL A 530 31.79 4.84 -18.53
C VAL A 530 30.34 4.87 -19.00
N SER A 531 29.52 5.70 -18.36
CA SER A 531 28.20 6.04 -18.88
C SER A 531 28.39 6.92 -20.12
N THR A 532 28.60 6.28 -21.28
CA THR A 532 28.48 6.93 -22.59
C THR A 532 27.01 7.22 -22.88
N VAL A 533 26.42 8.14 -22.10
CA VAL A 533 25.27 8.89 -22.59
C VAL A 533 25.84 9.97 -23.50
N SER A 534 25.91 9.66 -24.79
CA SER A 534 26.21 10.63 -25.81
C SER A 534 25.19 11.77 -25.72
N TYR A 535 25.64 12.95 -25.28
CA TYR A 535 24.92 14.20 -25.48
C TYR A 535 24.87 14.49 -26.99
N ALA A 536 23.92 13.88 -27.70
CA ALA A 536 23.51 14.34 -29.03
C ALA A 536 22.68 15.62 -28.86
N GLY A 537 23.40 16.71 -28.59
CA GLY A 537 22.82 18.02 -28.29
C GLY A 537 23.84 18.90 -27.59
N ARG A 538 24.97 19.19 -28.25
CA ARG A 538 25.80 20.34 -27.87
C ARG A 538 25.08 21.61 -28.33
N PRO A 539 24.65 22.53 -27.44
CA PRO A 539 24.66 23.93 -27.80
C PRO A 539 26.12 24.37 -27.94
N ALA A 540 26.39 25.24 -28.90
CA ALA A 540 27.70 25.80 -29.14
C ALA A 540 28.36 26.32 -27.86
N SER A 541 29.66 26.10 -27.78
CA SER A 541 30.65 26.67 -26.85
C SER A 541 30.21 27.96 -26.14
N CYS A 542 30.09 27.90 -24.81
CA CYS A 542 30.24 29.08 -23.97
C CYS A 542 31.62 29.01 -23.30
N ASN A 543 32.64 29.49 -24.02
CA ASN A 543 33.92 29.85 -23.43
C ASN A 543 33.71 31.09 -22.56
N ASN A 544 33.42 30.89 -21.27
CA ASN A 544 33.82 31.73 -20.15
C ASN A 544 32.96 31.41 -18.93
N CYS A 545 33.51 30.64 -18.00
CA CYS A 545 33.28 30.86 -16.57
C CYS A 545 34.52 30.34 -15.83
N ARG A 546 35.51 31.22 -15.70
CA ARG A 546 36.35 31.26 -14.51
C ARG A 546 35.43 31.58 -13.34
N TYR A 547 35.49 30.82 -12.26
CA TYR A 547 35.60 31.26 -10.85
C TYR A 547 35.06 30.18 -9.91
N CYS A 548 35.96 29.80 -8.99
CA CYS A 548 35.79 29.10 -7.70
C CYS A 548 35.39 27.63 -7.72
#